data_AF-A0A4Y2HEY9-F1
#
_entry.id   AF-A0A4Y2HEY9-F1
#
_cell.length_a   1.000
_cell.length_b   1.000
_cell.length_c   1.000
_cell.angle_alpha   90.00
_cell.angle_beta   90.00
_cell.angle_gamma   90.00
#
_symmetry.space_group_name_H-M   'P 1'
#
loop_
_entity.id
_entity.type
_entity.pdbx_description
1 polymer ?
#
loop_
_entity_poly.entity_id
_entity_poly.type
_entity_poly.pdbx_seq_one_letter_code
_entity_poly.pdbx_strand_id
1 'polypeptide(L)'
;MRVVPETGTCERFVCTEISNFLQKGQKSKRFDWKVISGKIYVYKIANISNDPETGKFWLLYVRSNKETKTLTHFTVGPDEVILKDEQELIFWFKTVSI
;
A
#
# COMPACT_ATOMS: atom_id res chain seq x y z
N MET A 1 4.52 6.24 18.95
CA MET A 1 5.35 6.23 17.72
C MET A 1 4.60 7.03 16.66
N ARG A 2 5.02 8.28 16.39
CA ARG A 2 4.36 9.15 15.40
C ARG A 2 4.86 8.76 14.01
N VAL A 3 3.96 8.29 13.16
CA VAL A 3 4.22 8.24 11.72
C VAL A 3 4.19 9.69 11.26
N VAL A 4 5.36 10.32 11.19
CA VAL A 4 5.49 11.67 10.66
C VAL A 4 5.40 11.56 9.14
N PRO A 5 4.42 12.22 8.48
CA PRO A 5 4.42 12.31 7.04
C PRO A 5 5.57 13.24 6.64
N GLU A 6 6.67 12.69 6.15
CA GLU A 6 7.70 13.49 5.49
C GLU A 6 7.06 14.16 4.26
N THR A 7 7.23 15.47 4.21
CA THR A 7 6.60 16.44 3.31
C THR A 7 6.60 16.03 1.84
N GLY A 8 5.42 15.98 1.21
CA GLY A 8 5.25 15.95 -0.25
C GLY A 8 4.09 15.08 -0.70
N THR A 9 2.89 15.69 -0.83
CA THR A 9 1.61 15.15 -1.34
C THR A 9 1.09 13.86 -0.68
N CYS A 10 -0.21 13.80 -0.34
CA CYS A 10 -0.89 12.60 0.21
C CYS A 10 -0.98 11.41 -0.78
N GLU A 11 0.02 11.24 -1.64
CA GLU A 11 0.03 10.26 -2.74
C GLU A 11 0.85 9.02 -2.38
N ARG A 12 1.77 9.10 -1.40
CA ARG A 12 2.65 7.98 -1.02
C ARG A 12 2.51 7.63 0.46
N PHE A 13 2.10 6.39 0.75
CA PHE A 13 2.05 5.84 2.09
C PHE A 13 3.01 4.66 2.21
N VAL A 14 4.06 4.83 3.04
CA VAL A 14 4.94 3.73 3.45
C VAL A 14 4.21 2.96 4.55
N CYS A 15 4.06 1.65 4.38
CA CYS A 15 3.23 0.83 5.26
C CYS A 15 3.91 -0.49 5.58
N THR A 16 4.95 -0.43 6.39
CA THR A 16 5.52 -1.60 7.10
C THR A 16 4.50 -2.22 8.08
N GLU A 17 3.50 -1.45 8.51
CA GLU A 17 2.48 -1.90 9.46
C GLU A 17 1.30 -2.66 8.80
N ILE A 18 1.02 -2.46 7.50
CA ILE A 18 -0.15 -3.09 6.85
C ILE A 18 -0.04 -4.61 6.86
N SER A 19 1.10 -5.18 6.49
CA SER A 19 1.31 -6.63 6.52
C SER A 19 1.10 -7.22 7.92
N ASN A 20 1.48 -6.49 8.98
CA ASN A 20 1.26 -6.92 10.36
C ASN A 20 -0.22 -6.82 10.78
N PHE A 21 -0.95 -5.78 10.34
CA PHE A 21 -2.38 -5.65 10.61
C PHE A 21 -3.20 -6.72 9.90
N LEU A 22 -2.87 -7.04 8.65
CA LEU A 22 -3.55 -8.05 7.85
C LEU A 22 -3.33 -9.46 8.42
N GLN A 23 -2.09 -9.80 8.79
CA GLN A 23 -1.79 -11.07 9.46
C GLN A 23 -2.54 -11.23 10.79
N LYS A 24 -2.75 -10.12 11.52
CA LYS A 24 -3.47 -10.11 12.80
C LYS A 24 -4.99 -9.94 12.65
N GLY A 25 -5.50 -9.81 11.43
CA GLY A 25 -6.93 -9.58 11.16
C GLY A 25 -7.52 -8.32 11.81
N GLN A 26 -6.67 -7.35 12.20
CA GLN A 26 -7.14 -6.14 12.88
C GLN A 26 -7.62 -5.10 11.88
N LYS A 27 -8.84 -4.56 12.11
CA LYS A 27 -9.34 -3.39 11.40
C LYS A 27 -8.50 -2.18 11.77
N SER A 28 -7.74 -1.65 10.81
CA SER A 28 -7.05 -0.38 10.96
C SER A 28 -8.02 0.77 10.68
N LYS A 29 -8.05 1.80 11.53
CA LYS A 29 -8.78 3.04 11.24
C LYS A 29 -8.18 3.82 10.05
N ARG A 30 -7.04 3.38 9.51
CA ARG A 30 -6.28 4.10 8.48
C ARG A 30 -6.44 3.52 7.07
N PHE A 31 -6.98 2.32 6.89
CA PHE A 31 -7.20 1.76 5.56
C PHE A 31 -8.35 0.76 5.56
N ASP A 32 -9.14 0.76 4.48
CA ASP A 32 -10.16 -0.24 4.23
C ASP A 32 -9.70 -1.20 3.13
N TRP A 33 -9.98 -2.47 3.36
CA TRP A 33 -9.60 -3.58 2.50
C TRP A 33 -10.75 -4.58 2.41
N LYS A 34 -10.75 -5.37 1.35
CA LYS A 34 -11.69 -6.48 1.14
C LYS A 34 -10.97 -7.66 0.53
N VAL A 35 -11.52 -8.85 0.70
CA VAL A 35 -11.00 -10.04 0.02
C VAL A 35 -11.70 -10.16 -1.34
N ILE A 36 -10.91 -10.23 -2.42
CA ILE A 36 -11.41 -10.48 -3.78
C ILE A 36 -10.66 -11.71 -4.30
N SER A 37 -11.41 -12.75 -4.70
CA SER A 37 -10.81 -13.98 -5.25
C SER A 37 -9.73 -14.60 -4.35
N GLY A 38 -9.93 -14.55 -3.03
CA GLY A 38 -8.99 -15.05 -2.03
C GLY A 38 -7.79 -14.15 -1.74
N LYS A 39 -7.67 -12.99 -2.39
CA LYS A 39 -6.56 -12.04 -2.23
C LYS A 39 -7.00 -10.78 -1.49
N ILE A 40 -6.13 -10.20 -0.68
CA ILE A 40 -6.45 -8.94 0.00
C ILE A 40 -6.31 -7.77 -0.98
N TYR A 41 -7.37 -7.00 -1.12
CA TYR A 41 -7.43 -5.80 -1.94
C TYR A 41 -7.67 -4.57 -1.07
N VAL A 42 -6.66 -3.71 -0.97
CA VAL A 42 -6.75 -2.42 -0.28
C VAL A 42 -7.33 -1.40 -1.27
N TYR A 43 -8.51 -0.87 -0.94
CA TYR A 43 -9.20 0.08 -1.82
C TYR A 43 -9.30 1.48 -1.25
N LYS A 44 -8.91 1.68 0.01
CA LYS A 44 -8.95 2.99 0.66
C LYS A 44 -7.84 3.11 1.70
N ILE A 45 -7.10 4.21 1.69
CA ILE A 45 -6.07 4.54 2.68
C ILE A 45 -6.22 5.99 3.07
N ALA A 46 -6.14 6.30 4.37
CA ALA A 46 -6.28 7.64 4.94
C ALA A 46 -7.52 8.41 4.43
N ASN A 47 -8.63 7.70 4.27
CA ASN A 47 -9.90 8.20 3.73
C ASN A 47 -9.94 8.51 2.21
N ILE A 48 -8.85 8.22 1.48
CA ILE A 48 -8.78 8.34 0.01
C ILE A 48 -9.10 6.97 -0.59
N SER A 49 -10.15 6.88 -1.40
CA SER A 49 -10.59 5.64 -2.04
C SER A 49 -10.08 5.54 -3.48
N ASN A 50 -10.00 4.32 -3.99
CA ASN A 50 -9.85 4.08 -5.43
C ASN A 50 -11.04 4.67 -6.19
N ASP A 51 -10.76 5.25 -7.34
CA ASP A 51 -11.72 5.88 -8.22
C ASP A 51 -11.52 5.31 -9.64
N PRO A 52 -12.33 4.31 -10.02
CA PRO A 52 -12.29 3.73 -11.35
C PRO A 52 -12.66 4.71 -12.46
N GLU A 53 -13.47 5.74 -12.19
CA GLU A 53 -13.90 6.71 -13.21
C GLU A 53 -12.75 7.61 -13.63
N THR A 54 -11.88 7.98 -12.68
CA THR A 54 -10.68 8.78 -12.95
C THR A 54 -9.41 7.94 -13.11
N GLY A 55 -9.54 6.61 -13.09
CA GLY A 55 -8.44 5.66 -13.19
C GLY A 55 -7.45 5.72 -12.02
N LYS A 56 -7.84 6.27 -10.86
CA LYS A 56 -6.94 6.44 -9.70
C LYS A 56 -7.03 5.25 -8.76
N PHE A 57 -5.91 4.58 -8.54
CA PHE A 57 -5.84 3.40 -7.70
C PHE A 57 -4.67 3.48 -6.71
N TRP A 58 -4.88 2.90 -5.53
CA TRP A 58 -3.82 2.52 -4.60
C TRP A 58 -3.10 1.30 -5.16
N LEU A 59 -1.87 1.52 -5.61
CA LEU A 59 -1.00 0.49 -6.17
C LEU A 59 0.04 0.05 -5.16
N LEU A 60 0.36 -1.25 -5.18
CA LEU A 60 1.31 -1.87 -4.27
C LEU A 60 2.71 -1.86 -4.88
N TYR A 61 3.68 -1.32 -4.14
CA TYR A 61 5.08 -1.34 -4.48
C TYR A 61 5.92 -1.89 -3.34
N VAL A 62 7.02 -2.56 -3.67
CA VAL A 62 8.08 -2.86 -2.71
C VAL A 62 9.32 -2.06 -3.09
N ARG A 63 9.87 -1.37 -2.10
CA ARG A 63 11.18 -0.73 -2.18
C ARG A 63 12.21 -1.72 -1.67
N SER A 64 13.13 -2.14 -2.54
CA SER A 64 14.16 -3.14 -2.19
C SER A 64 15.26 -2.59 -1.28
N ASN A 65 15.59 -1.31 -1.41
CA ASN A 65 16.52 -0.60 -0.54
C ASN A 65 16.16 0.90 -0.55
N LYS A 66 16.27 1.58 0.59
CA LYS A 66 16.02 3.03 0.74
C LYS A 66 16.91 3.88 -0.17
N GLU A 67 18.15 3.45 -0.39
CA GLU A 67 19.15 4.15 -1.20
C GLU A 67 18.91 3.98 -2.70
N THR A 68 18.52 2.80 -3.15
CA THR A 68 18.40 2.49 -4.59
C THR A 68 17.14 3.09 -5.23
N LYS A 69 16.22 3.65 -4.41
CA LYS A 69 14.92 4.23 -4.81
C LYS A 69 14.08 3.36 -5.77
N THR A 70 14.45 2.09 -5.94
CA THR A 70 13.86 1.20 -6.93
C THR A 70 12.56 0.67 -6.35
N LEU A 71 11.46 0.92 -7.05
CA LEU A 71 10.12 0.50 -6.68
C LEU A 71 9.64 -0.56 -7.67
N THR A 72 9.43 -1.77 -7.18
CA THR A 72 8.84 -2.85 -7.97
C THR A 72 7.35 -2.87 -7.73
N HIS A 73 6.54 -2.75 -8.79
CA HIS A 73 5.08 -2.87 -8.72
C HIS A 73 4.68 -4.33 -8.54
N PHE A 74 3.72 -4.59 -7.66
CA PHE A 74 3.14 -5.91 -7.44
C PHE A 74 1.65 -5.90 -7.78
N THR A 75 1.22 -6.92 -8.52
CA THR A 75 -0.19 -7.16 -8.84
C THR A 75 -0.88 -8.11 -7.86
N VAL A 76 -0.13 -8.66 -6.90
CA VAL A 76 -0.63 -9.52 -5.84
C VAL A 76 -1.10 -8.70 -4.64
N GLY A 77 -1.89 -9.33 -3.76
CA GLY A 77 -2.29 -8.70 -2.51
C GLY A 77 -1.09 -8.49 -1.57
N PRO A 78 -1.16 -7.51 -0.65
CA PRO A 78 -0.12 -7.26 0.35
C PRO A 78 0.08 -8.45 1.33
N ASP A 79 -0.86 -9.39 1.38
CA ASP A 79 -0.77 -10.65 2.14
C ASP A 79 0.16 -11.68 1.50
N GLU A 80 0.36 -11.62 0.17
CA GLU A 80 1.26 -12.51 -0.56
C GLU A 80 2.71 -11.96 -0.61
N VAL A 81 2.91 -10.71 -0.18
CA VAL A 81 4.23 -10.06 -0.21
C VAL A 81 5.01 -10.36 1.07
N ILE A 82 6.06 -11.16 0.92
CA ILE A 82 7.04 -11.43 1.99
C ILE A 82 8.16 -10.39 1.87
N LEU A 83 8.19 -9.46 2.82
CA LEU A 83 9.28 -8.47 2.92
C LEU A 83 10.55 -9.14 3.47
N LYS A 84 11.67 -8.91 2.79
CA LYS A 84 13.01 -9.22 3.32
C LYS A 84 13.54 -8.04 4.15
N ASP A 85 14.62 -8.27 4.89
CA ASP A 85 15.30 -7.20 5.62
C ASP A 85 15.60 -5.99 4.72
N GLU A 86 15.41 -4.80 5.28
CA GLU A 86 15.55 -3.49 4.62
C GLU A 86 14.55 -3.16 3.51
N GLN A 87 13.62 -4.07 3.20
CA GLN A 87 12.54 -3.81 2.24
C GLN A 87 11.34 -3.12 2.88
N GLU A 88 10.69 -2.25 2.11
CA GLU A 88 9.50 -1.54 2.56
C GLU A 88 8.35 -1.69 1.56
N LEU A 89 7.19 -2.04 2.10
CA LEU A 89 5.93 -2.04 1.38
C LEU A 89 5.35 -0.64 1.32
N ILE A 90 4.99 -0.19 0.11
CA ILE A 90 4.55 1.16 -0.18
C ILE A 90 3.27 1.08 -0.98
N PHE A 91 2.26 1.80 -0.53
CA PHE A 91 1.08 2.09 -1.34
C PHE A 91 1.23 3.46 -1.98
N TRP A 92 1.06 3.52 -3.29
CA TRP A 92 1.12 4.76 -4.05
C TRP A 92 -0.20 4.97 -4.78
N PHE A 93 -0.87 6.09 -4.49
CA PHE A 93 -2.06 6.52 -5.21
C PHE A 93 -1.64 7.17 -6.53
N LYS A 94 -2.01 6.54 -7.64
CA LYS A 94 -1.71 7.04 -8.98
C LYS A 94 -2.87 6.81 -9.94
N THR A 95 -2.93 7.66 -10.95
CA THR A 95 -3.70 7.38 -12.16
C THR A 95 -3.01 6.28 -12.96
N VAL A 96 -3.75 5.24 -13.26
CA VAL A 96 -3.38 4.16 -14.17
C VAL A 96 -4.13 4.42 -15.46
N SER A 97 -3.38 4.68 -16.54
CA SER A 97 -3.95 4.64 -17.88
C SER A 97 -4.19 3.18 -18.23
N ILE A 98 -5.46 2.84 -18.44
CA ILE A 98 -5.90 1.52 -18.92
C ILE A 98 -5.83 1.52 -20.45
#